data_AF-A0A835HVE5-F1
#
_entry.id   AF-A0A835HVE5-F1
#
_cell.length_a   1.000
_cell.length_b   1.000
_cell.length_c   1.000
_cell.angle_alpha   90.00
_cell.angle_beta   90.00
_cell.angle_gamma   90.00
#
_symmetry.space_group_name_H-M   'P 1'
#
loop_
_entity.id
_entity.type
_entity.pdbx_description
1 polymer ?
#
loop_
_entity_poly.entity_id
_entity_poly.type
_entity_poly.pdbx_seq_one_letter_code
_entity_poly.pdbx_strand_id
1 'polypeptide(L)'
;MTVAGSLLHGMKEVEVWLQTFAPGSRTSIHRHSCEVVFIVLKGSGTLILASSSHGPNPGKPQELPIFSNSTFHIPVNDVHQVNTCGTILNW
;
A
#
# COMPACT_ATOMS: atom_id res chain seq x y z
N MET A 1 11.20 4.17 -5.41
CA MET A 1 11.72 5.27 -6.23
C MET A 1 10.54 6.14 -6.63
N THR A 2 10.67 7.47 -6.50
CA THR A 2 9.69 8.40 -7.08
C THR A 2 9.91 8.49 -8.57
N VAL A 3 8.89 8.18 -9.35
CA VAL A 3 8.91 8.23 -10.83
C VAL A 3 8.53 9.62 -11.32
N ALA A 4 7.48 10.20 -10.75
CA ALA A 4 7.03 11.57 -10.97
C ALA A 4 6.53 12.11 -9.64
N GLY A 5 6.98 13.29 -9.21
CA GLY A 5 6.70 13.77 -7.85
C GLY A 5 6.79 15.28 -7.73
N SER A 6 6.27 15.79 -6.63
CA SER A 6 6.04 17.24 -6.47
C SER A 6 7.32 18.07 -6.46
N LEU A 7 8.31 17.65 -5.66
CA LEU A 7 9.52 18.44 -5.44
C LEU A 7 10.46 18.44 -6.65
N LEU A 8 10.79 17.26 -7.19
CA LEU A 8 11.80 17.12 -8.25
C LEU A 8 11.22 17.28 -9.67
N HIS A 9 9.94 16.99 -9.86
CA HIS A 9 9.33 16.93 -11.19
C HIS A 9 8.19 17.95 -11.39
N GLY A 10 7.90 18.78 -10.38
CA GLY A 10 6.91 19.86 -10.47
C GLY A 10 5.45 19.40 -10.53
N MET A 11 5.17 18.14 -10.19
CA MET A 11 3.81 17.61 -10.17
C MET A 11 2.98 18.28 -9.07
N LYS A 12 1.73 18.65 -9.36
CA LYS A 12 0.88 19.39 -8.41
C LYS A 12 -0.31 18.61 -7.87
N GLU A 13 -0.74 17.59 -8.59
CA GLU A 13 -2.01 16.90 -8.34
C GLU A 13 -1.81 15.40 -8.06
N VAL A 14 -0.82 14.78 -8.72
CA VAL A 14 -0.52 13.36 -8.57
C VAL A 14 0.98 13.14 -8.43
N GLU A 15 1.35 12.18 -7.60
CA GLU A 15 2.72 11.69 -7.45
C GLU A 15 2.72 10.16 -7.65
N VAL A 16 3.70 9.67 -8.39
CA VAL A 16 3.79 8.28 -8.86
C VAL A 16 5.07 7.66 -8.33
N TRP A 17 4.93 6.51 -7.68
CA TRP A 17 6.05 5.74 -7.14
C TRP A 17 6.14 4.37 -7.80
N LEU A 18 7.38 3.90 -7.97
CA LEU A 18 7.67 2.51 -8.27
C LEU A 18 8.44 1.92 -7.09
N GLN A 19 7.85 0.93 -6.44
CA GLN A 19 8.40 0.29 -5.26
C GLN A 19 8.49 -1.22 -5.46
N THR A 20 9.62 -1.79 -5.07
CA THR A 20 9.85 -3.23 -4.98
C THR A 20 10.23 -3.53 -3.55
N PHE A 21 9.56 -4.50 -2.96
CA PHE A 21 9.77 -4.92 -1.58
C PHE A 21 10.36 -6.33 -1.58
N ALA A 22 11.32 -6.57 -0.69
CA ALA A 22 11.86 -7.92 -0.51
C ALA A 22 10.80 -8.83 0.15
N PRO A 23 10.80 -10.15 -0.10
CA PRO A 23 9.82 -11.06 0.49
C PRO A 23 9.77 -10.93 2.03
N GLY A 24 8.56 -10.87 2.59
CA GLY A 24 8.34 -10.69 4.03
C GLY A 24 8.45 -9.25 4.54
N SER A 25 8.77 -8.28 3.68
CA SER A 25 8.83 -6.87 4.05
C SER A 25 7.45 -6.30 4.33
N ARG A 26 7.43 -5.27 5.19
CA ARG A 26 6.21 -4.54 5.58
C ARG A 26 6.48 -3.05 5.56
N THR A 27 5.51 -2.27 5.10
CA THR A 27 5.53 -0.82 5.36
C THR A 27 5.32 -0.56 6.85
N SER A 28 5.58 0.66 7.31
CA SER A 28 5.02 1.10 8.60
C SER A 28 3.48 1.04 8.56
N ILE A 29 2.86 0.97 9.74
CA ILE A 29 1.43 1.24 9.88
C ILE A 29 1.26 2.75 9.82
N HIS A 30 0.53 3.26 8.82
CA HIS A 30 0.47 4.70 8.55
C HIS A 30 -0.84 5.10 7.88
N ARG A 31 -1.03 6.42 7.71
CA ARG A 31 -2.12 7.05 6.97
C ARG A 31 -1.62 8.31 6.28
N HIS A 32 -2.36 8.78 5.28
CA HIS A 32 -2.09 10.02 4.56
C HIS A 32 -3.40 10.75 4.25
N SER A 33 -3.36 12.08 4.21
CA SER A 33 -4.52 12.93 3.88
C SER A 33 -4.70 13.09 2.36
N CYS A 34 -4.59 11.99 1.63
CA CYS A 34 -4.80 11.90 0.18
C CYS A 34 -5.27 10.49 -0.19
N GLU A 35 -5.77 10.31 -1.40
CA GLU A 35 -5.99 8.99 -1.97
C GLU A 35 -4.66 8.37 -2.42
N VAL A 36 -4.53 7.05 -2.33
CA VAL A 36 -3.40 6.30 -2.90
C VAL A 36 -3.93 5.07 -3.62
N VAL A 37 -3.48 4.87 -4.86
CA VAL A 37 -3.85 3.71 -5.69
C VAL A 37 -2.61 2.86 -5.92
N PHE A 38 -2.74 1.57 -5.66
CA PHE A 38 -1.72 0.57 -5.91
C PHE A 38 -2.10 -0.29 -7.11
N ILE A 39 -1.13 -0.48 -8.01
CA ILE A 39 -1.21 -1.43 -9.11
C ILE A 39 -0.14 -2.50 -8.89
N VAL A 40 -0.54 -3.74 -8.68
CA VAL A 40 0.41 -4.83 -8.36
C VAL A 40 0.96 -5.41 -9.66
N LEU A 41 2.17 -4.95 -10.04
CA LEU A 41 2.81 -5.39 -11.27
C LEU A 41 3.32 -6.85 -11.20
N LYS A 42 3.88 -7.25 -10.05
CA LYS A 42 4.41 -8.61 -9.80
C LYS A 42 4.32 -8.97 -8.32
N GLY A 43 4.25 -10.27 -8.03
CA GLY A 43 4.24 -10.83 -6.68
C GLY A 43 2.85 -10.90 -6.04
N SER A 44 2.85 -11.12 -4.73
CA SER A 44 1.66 -11.22 -3.89
C SER A 44 1.96 -10.75 -2.46
N GLY A 45 0.90 -10.57 -1.68
CA GLY A 45 0.99 -10.06 -0.31
C GLY A 45 -0.36 -9.94 0.34
N THR A 46 -0.40 -9.13 1.39
CA THR A 46 -1.61 -8.83 2.16
C THR A 46 -1.69 -7.33 2.41
N LEU A 47 -2.82 -6.72 2.08
CA LEU A 47 -3.21 -5.40 2.55
C LEU A 47 -3.86 -5.56 3.94
N ILE A 48 -3.30 -4.87 4.92
CA ILE A 48 -3.87 -4.75 6.27
C ILE A 48 -4.56 -3.39 6.34
N LEU A 49 -5.89 -3.36 6.42
CA LEU A 49 -6.69 -2.13 6.39
C LEU A 49 -7.49 -1.97 7.69
N ALA A 50 -7.45 -0.79 8.29
CA ALA A 50 -8.23 -0.48 9.48
C ALA A 50 -9.73 -0.66 9.23
N SER A 51 -10.45 -1.12 10.25
CA SER A 51 -11.92 -1.24 10.21
C SER A 51 -12.64 0.05 10.61
N SER A 52 -11.92 1.01 11.19
CA SER A 52 -12.43 2.33 11.56
C SER A 52 -11.40 3.41 11.25
N SER A 53 -11.77 4.31 10.35
CA SER A 53 -10.94 5.43 9.87
C SER A 53 -11.03 6.68 10.74
N HIS A 54 -12.07 6.76 11.58
CA HIS A 54 -12.44 7.98 12.32
C HIS A 54 -12.51 7.78 13.85
N GLY A 55 -12.22 6.58 14.34
CA GLY A 55 -12.09 6.31 15.77
C GLY A 55 -10.70 6.70 16.32
N PRO A 56 -10.53 6.73 17.66
CA PRO A 56 -9.23 7.01 18.27
C PRO A 56 -8.19 5.92 18.00
N ASN A 57 -8.64 4.70 17.64
CA ASN A 57 -7.80 3.55 17.36
C ASN A 57 -8.23 2.90 16.03
N PRO A 58 -7.30 2.29 15.27
CA PRO A 58 -7.59 1.62 13.99
C PRO A 58 -8.52 0.40 14.08
N GLY A 59 -8.74 -0.12 15.30
CA GLY A 59 -9.50 -1.34 15.56
C GLY A 59 -8.76 -2.60 15.10
N LYS A 60 -9.50 -3.72 15.02
CA LYS A 60 -8.98 -4.95 14.42
C LYS A 60 -8.97 -4.76 12.89
N PRO A 61 -7.82 -4.91 12.22
CA PRO A 61 -7.75 -4.69 10.79
C PRO A 61 -8.39 -5.84 10.02
N GLN A 62 -8.81 -5.54 8.80
CA GLN A 62 -9.12 -6.51 7.77
C GLN A 62 -7.83 -6.91 7.04
N GLU A 63 -7.72 -8.18 6.70
CA GLU A 63 -6.60 -8.72 5.90
C GLU A 63 -7.13 -9.11 4.52
N LEU A 64 -6.64 -8.43 3.49
CA LEU A 64 -7.10 -8.60 2.12
C LEU A 64 -5.93 -9.11 1.26
N PRO A 65 -6.08 -10.22 0.53
CA PRO A 65 -5.02 -10.72 -0.32
C PRO A 65 -4.77 -9.77 -1.50
N ILE A 66 -3.50 -9.53 -1.81
CA ILE A 66 -3.08 -8.81 -3.03
C ILE A 66 -2.27 -9.76 -3.91
N PHE A 67 -2.47 -9.69 -5.22
CA PHE A 67 -1.85 -10.58 -6.21
C PHE A 67 -1.52 -9.83 -7.49
N SER A 68 -0.66 -10.41 -8.32
CA SER A 68 -0.25 -9.80 -9.59
C SER A 68 -1.46 -9.48 -10.47
N ASN A 69 -1.43 -8.33 -11.14
CA ASN A 69 -2.52 -7.80 -11.96
C ASN A 69 -3.79 -7.38 -11.16
N SER A 70 -3.68 -7.25 -9.83
CA SER A 70 -4.72 -6.60 -9.01
C SER A 70 -4.48 -5.09 -8.87
N THR A 71 -5.55 -4.37 -8.57
CA THR A 71 -5.52 -2.96 -8.17
C THR A 71 -6.30 -2.79 -6.88
N PHE A 72 -5.85 -1.88 -6.02
CA PHE A 72 -6.58 -1.48 -4.83
C PHE A 72 -6.32 -0.01 -4.54
N HIS A 73 -7.30 0.66 -3.93
CA HIS A 73 -7.15 2.04 -3.45
C HIS A 73 -7.24 2.06 -1.93
N ILE A 74 -6.46 2.95 -1.32
CA ILE A 74 -6.56 3.30 0.09
C ILE A 74 -7.38 4.58 0.19
N PRO A 75 -8.55 4.56 0.85
CA PRO A 75 -9.34 5.75 1.08
C PRO A 75 -8.57 6.83 1.86
N VAL A 76 -8.98 8.08 1.69
CA VAL A 76 -8.35 9.21 2.37
C VAL A 76 -8.32 8.97 3.88
N ASN A 77 -7.12 9.07 4.45
CA ASN A 77 -6.86 9.00 5.89
C ASN A 77 -7.08 7.62 6.54
N ASP A 78 -7.31 6.56 5.77
CA ASP A 78 -7.39 5.20 6.28
C ASP A 78 -6.01 4.71 6.76
N VAL A 79 -5.99 4.13 7.96
CA VAL A 79 -4.79 3.50 8.52
C VAL A 79 -4.59 2.15 7.85
N HIS A 80 -3.41 1.93 7.29
CA HIS A 80 -3.11 0.73 6.54
C HIS A 80 -1.63 0.32 6.65
N GLN A 81 -1.35 -0.92 6.24
CA GLN A 81 -0.02 -1.47 6.08
C GLN A 81 -0.04 -2.46 4.89
N VAL A 82 1.00 -2.40 4.05
CA VAL A 82 1.20 -3.35 2.96
C VAL A 82 2.27 -4.35 3.36
N ASN A 83 1.92 -5.63 3.36
CA ASN A 83 2.82 -6.74 3.65
C ASN A 83 3.08 -7.53 2.37
N THR A 84 4.34 -7.72 2.03
CA THR A 84 4.70 -8.63 0.93
C THR A 84 4.86 -10.04 1.47
N CYS A 85 4.27 -11.01 0.79
CA CYS A 85 4.40 -12.40 1.20
C CYS A 85 5.87 -12.84 1.04
N GLY A 86 6.36 -13.64 1.97
CA GLY A 86 7.64 -14.34 1.85
C GLY A 86 7.63 -15.27 0.63
N THR A 87 8.82 -15.67 0.17
CA THR A 87 8.98 -16.59 -0.97
C THR A 87 8.11 -17.82 -0.78
N ILE A 88 7.04 -17.97 -1.56
CA ILE A 88 6.42 -19.27 -1.75
C ILE A 88 7.33 -19.99 -2.75
N LEU A 89 8.44 -20.56 -2.25
CA LEU A 89 9.01 -21.73 -2.91
C LEU A 89 8.02 -22.86 -2.66
N ASN A 90 6.99 -22.94 -3.49
CA ASN A 90 6.36 -24.21 -3.76
C ASN A 90 6.92 -24.64 -5.11
N TRP A 91 7.63 -25.77 -5.06
CA TRP A 91 8.29 -26.50 -6.15
C TRP A 91 7.52 -26.46 -7.48
#